data_AF-A0A8T4G376-F1
#
_entry.id   AF-A0A8T4G376-F1
#
_cell.length_a   1.000
_cell.length_b   1.000
_cell.length_c   1.000
_cell.angle_alpha   90.00
_cell.angle_beta   90.00
_cell.angle_gamma   90.00
#
_symmetry.space_group_name_H-M   'P 1'
#
loop_
_entity.id
_entity.type
_entity.pdbx_description
1 polymer ?
#
loop_
_entity_poly.entity_id
_entity_poly.type
_entity_poly.pdbx_seq_one_letter_code
_entity_poly.pdbx_strand_id
1 'polypeptide(L)'
;MNKSLSIILGVLLIISLAGNGVLYTNLQSTSRTLDSLEKELSQLKTDYSNLQNQAKTLESSLKEKEATITEQKTKLEELGKKIMNYQKEINLLSSRLSLLNQTLKDKDFQIEELKKELDDKDAQITILNGKISTLQTNLENLKEYNKNVMFGMNFFYLALDLRDAGIVYEIDVGDTYYNNNDFYNASYYYALARDHYSSAKQYFMIAEKYFRKAKDYAPDDEAELIDNFIQAAIYGAKAMNARYYVAEYMRMACEYYAQGDYENGDKYVEKANTKIHEYNTYYDKFVVYAKFIDDYFGNK
;
A
#
# COMPACT_ATOMS: atom_id res chain seq x y z
N MET A 1 98.40 -126.80 72.72
CA MET A 1 97.41 -125.72 72.46
C MET A 1 96.05 -126.36 72.23
N ASN A 2 95.02 -125.94 72.97
CA ASN A 2 93.74 -126.65 73.12
C ASN A 2 92.71 -126.19 72.06
N LYS A 3 92.20 -127.12 71.22
CA LYS A 3 91.32 -126.83 70.05
C LYS A 3 90.05 -126.06 70.41
N SER A 4 89.50 -126.24 71.61
CA SER A 4 88.25 -125.60 72.04
C SER A 4 88.34 -124.08 72.17
N LEU A 5 89.51 -123.54 72.57
CA LEU A 5 89.69 -122.10 72.72
C LEU A 5 89.69 -121.40 71.35
N SER A 6 90.29 -122.02 70.32
CA SER A 6 90.24 -121.52 68.95
C SER A 6 88.82 -121.52 68.36
N ILE A 7 87.97 -122.51 68.71
CA ILE A 7 86.58 -122.57 68.25
C ILE A 7 85.75 -121.45 68.89
N ILE A 8 85.88 -121.23 70.20
CA ILE A 8 85.15 -120.17 70.93
C ILE A 8 85.58 -118.78 70.44
N LEU A 9 86.88 -118.53 70.28
CA LEU A 9 87.38 -117.29 69.68
C LEU A 9 86.88 -117.13 68.23
N GLY A 10 86.85 -118.20 67.44
CA GLY A 10 86.32 -118.16 66.07
C GLY A 10 84.84 -117.81 66.01
N VAL A 11 84.01 -118.39 66.90
CA VAL A 11 82.57 -118.09 66.99
C VAL A 11 82.32 -116.67 67.47
N LEU A 12 83.05 -116.19 68.49
CA LEU A 12 82.98 -114.79 68.93
C LEU A 12 83.41 -113.81 67.83
N LEU A 13 84.44 -114.16 67.06
CA LEU A 13 84.86 -113.39 65.90
C LEU A 13 83.77 -113.33 64.82
N ILE A 14 83.13 -114.47 64.51
CA ILE A 14 82.03 -114.54 63.54
C ILE A 14 80.81 -113.74 64.00
N ILE A 15 80.42 -113.85 65.28
CA ILE A 15 79.30 -113.08 65.86
C ILE A 15 79.63 -111.58 65.87
N SER A 16 80.86 -111.21 66.22
CA SER A 16 81.34 -109.82 66.17
C SER A 16 81.34 -109.27 64.74
N LEU A 17 81.86 -110.04 63.77
CA LEU A 17 81.88 -109.68 62.36
C LEU A 17 80.46 -109.57 61.78
N ALA A 18 79.55 -110.48 62.15
CA ALA A 18 78.15 -110.46 61.73
C ALA A 18 77.38 -109.28 62.36
N GLY A 19 77.57 -109.02 63.66
CA GLY A 19 76.97 -107.87 64.35
C GLY A 19 77.48 -106.54 63.80
N ASN A 20 78.79 -106.43 63.55
CA ASN A 20 79.38 -105.27 62.90
C ASN A 20 78.90 -105.11 61.44
N GLY A 21 78.69 -106.22 60.71
CA GLY A 21 78.12 -106.20 59.37
C GLY A 21 76.68 -105.67 59.33
N VAL A 22 75.82 -106.12 60.25
CA VAL A 22 74.44 -105.63 60.39
C VAL A 22 74.41 -104.15 60.78
N LEU A 23 75.24 -103.76 61.76
CA LEU A 23 75.39 -102.37 62.16
C LEU A 23 75.87 -101.49 60.99
N TYR A 24 76.83 -101.98 60.21
CA TYR A 24 77.33 -101.29 59.02
C TYR A 24 76.25 -101.14 57.94
N THR A 25 75.43 -102.17 57.69
CA THR A 25 74.32 -102.08 56.74
C THR A 25 73.22 -101.09 57.19
N ASN A 26 72.90 -101.08 58.48
CA ASN A 26 71.93 -100.13 59.05
C ASN A 26 72.46 -98.69 59.04
N LEU A 27 73.76 -98.51 59.27
CA LEU A 27 74.42 -97.22 59.17
C LEU A 27 74.39 -96.71 57.72
N GLN A 28 74.68 -97.57 56.74
CA GLN A 28 74.56 -97.23 55.33
C GLN A 28 73.13 -96.87 54.92
N SER A 29 72.12 -97.63 55.36
CA SER A 29 70.72 -97.32 55.04
C SER A 29 70.28 -96.00 55.67
N THR A 30 70.69 -95.74 56.92
CA THR A 30 70.43 -94.47 57.61
C THR A 30 71.13 -93.32 56.89
N SER A 31 72.38 -93.49 56.46
CA SER A 31 73.12 -92.49 55.66
C SER A 31 72.40 -92.16 54.35
N ARG A 32 71.94 -93.18 53.61
CA ARG A 32 71.18 -92.96 52.36
C ARG A 32 69.87 -92.21 52.60
N THR A 33 69.20 -92.50 53.71
CA THR A 33 67.95 -91.83 54.10
C THR A 33 68.22 -90.37 54.46
N LEU A 34 69.31 -90.10 55.20
CA LEU A 34 69.75 -88.75 55.52
C LEU A 34 70.07 -87.96 54.25
N ASP A 35 70.85 -88.52 53.32
CA ASP A 35 71.17 -87.88 52.03
C ASP A 35 69.91 -87.54 51.23
N SER A 36 68.88 -88.41 51.29
CA SER A 36 67.59 -88.17 50.63
C SER A 36 66.82 -87.02 51.28
N LEU A 37 66.72 -87.03 52.61
CA LEU A 37 66.05 -85.96 53.37
C LEU A 37 66.77 -84.61 53.21
N GLU A 38 68.11 -84.60 53.13
CA GLU A 38 68.89 -83.38 52.86
C GLU A 38 68.58 -82.82 51.47
N LYS A 39 68.44 -83.68 50.46
CA LYS A 39 68.02 -83.26 49.11
C LYS A 39 66.60 -82.71 49.09
N GLU A 40 65.65 -83.39 49.74
CA GLU A 40 64.28 -82.92 49.85
C GLU A 40 64.18 -81.58 50.59
N LEU A 41 64.91 -81.42 51.70
CA LEU A 41 64.96 -80.17 52.46
C LEU A 41 65.56 -79.03 51.63
N SER A 42 66.60 -79.32 50.83
CA SER A 42 67.20 -78.36 49.90
C SER A 42 66.20 -77.93 48.81
N GLN A 43 65.46 -78.88 48.23
CA GLN A 43 64.42 -78.59 47.25
C GLN A 43 63.29 -77.76 47.86
N LEU A 44 62.82 -78.13 49.06
CA LEU A 44 61.76 -77.41 49.75
C LEU A 44 62.17 -75.97 50.10
N LYS A 45 63.44 -75.74 50.46
CA LYS A 45 63.99 -74.38 50.65
C LYS A 45 63.96 -73.56 49.36
N THR A 46 64.32 -74.18 48.24
CA THR A 46 64.25 -73.54 46.92
C THR A 46 62.82 -73.20 46.54
N ASP A 47 61.89 -74.15 46.69
CA ASP A 47 60.47 -73.94 46.39
C ASP A 47 59.85 -72.87 47.28
N TYR A 48 60.18 -72.86 48.57
CA TYR A 48 59.76 -71.81 49.50
C TYR A 48 60.27 -70.43 49.08
N SER A 49 61.54 -70.31 48.68
CA SER A 49 62.12 -69.07 48.16
C SER A 49 61.41 -68.60 46.88
N ASN A 50 61.12 -69.53 45.97
CA ASN A 50 60.40 -69.23 44.72
C ASN A 50 58.97 -68.75 44.99
N LEU A 51 58.22 -69.45 45.87
CA LEU A 51 56.88 -69.04 46.29
C LEU A 51 56.88 -67.68 46.97
N GLN A 52 57.88 -67.40 47.81
CA GLN A 52 58.02 -66.09 48.45
C GLN A 52 58.24 -64.97 47.43
N ASN A 53 59.03 -65.22 46.38
CA ASN A 53 59.22 -64.26 45.31
C ASN A 53 57.96 -64.07 44.47
N GLN A 54 57.24 -65.15 44.14
CA GLN A 54 55.95 -65.07 43.45
C GLN A 54 54.91 -64.26 44.25
N ALA A 55 54.84 -64.49 45.58
CA ALA A 55 53.97 -63.72 46.47
C ALA A 55 54.30 -62.22 46.42
N LYS A 56 55.58 -61.84 46.49
CA LYS A 56 56.01 -60.43 46.37
C LYS A 56 55.65 -59.81 45.01
N THR A 57 55.77 -60.57 43.92
CA THR A 57 55.39 -60.11 42.58
C THR A 57 53.88 -59.91 42.49
N LEU A 58 53.09 -60.85 43.00
CA LEU A 58 51.62 -60.74 43.05
C LEU A 58 51.18 -59.56 43.91
N GLU A 59 51.78 -59.34 45.08
CA GLU A 59 51.51 -58.19 45.93
C GLU A 59 51.81 -56.86 45.23
N SER A 60 52.92 -56.78 44.50
CA SER A 60 53.27 -55.59 43.71
C SER A 60 52.25 -55.34 42.59
N SER A 61 51.87 -56.39 41.86
CA SER A 61 50.86 -56.30 40.80
C SER A 61 49.49 -55.91 41.33
N LEU A 62 49.09 -56.43 42.49
CA LEU A 62 47.85 -56.08 43.15
C LEU A 62 47.81 -54.59 43.49
N LYS A 63 48.88 -54.05 44.10
CA LYS A 63 48.99 -52.62 44.41
C LYS A 63 48.88 -51.73 43.17
N GLU A 64 49.49 -52.13 42.06
CA GLU A 64 49.39 -51.40 40.80
C GLU A 64 47.97 -51.41 40.24
N LYS A 65 47.28 -52.55 40.30
CA LYS A 65 45.86 -52.64 39.90
C LYS A 65 44.96 -51.81 40.80
N GLU A 66 45.18 -51.82 42.11
CA GLU A 66 44.44 -50.98 43.06
C GLU A 66 44.63 -49.48 42.78
N ALA A 67 45.86 -49.06 42.47
CA ALA A 67 46.14 -47.69 42.06
C ALA A 67 45.42 -47.32 40.75
N THR A 68 45.45 -48.21 39.76
CA THR A 68 44.76 -48.01 38.47
C THR A 68 43.23 -47.89 38.65
N ILE A 69 42.64 -48.75 39.49
CA ILE A 69 41.20 -48.71 39.80
C ILE A 69 40.85 -47.37 40.46
N THR A 70 41.68 -46.89 41.38
CA THR A 70 41.49 -45.61 42.06
C THR A 70 41.53 -44.45 41.06
N GLU A 71 42.49 -44.43 40.15
CA GLU A 71 42.58 -43.41 39.09
C GLU A 71 41.36 -43.44 38.16
N GLN A 72 40.93 -44.63 37.73
CA GLN A 72 39.76 -44.79 36.88
C GLN A 72 38.46 -44.34 37.58
N LYS A 73 38.32 -44.60 38.88
CA LYS A 73 37.19 -44.14 39.67
C LYS A 73 37.13 -42.61 39.72
N THR A 74 38.26 -41.94 39.95
CA THR A 74 38.34 -40.47 39.92
C THR A 74 37.93 -39.92 38.55
N LYS A 75 38.43 -40.50 37.45
CA LYS A 75 38.05 -40.09 36.09
C LYS A 75 36.55 -40.28 35.81
N LEU A 76 35.95 -41.38 36.28
CA LEU A 76 34.51 -41.63 36.16
C LEU A 76 33.69 -40.57 36.91
N GLU A 77 34.11 -40.19 38.12
CA GLU A 77 33.44 -39.14 38.90
C GLU A 77 33.52 -37.77 38.20
N GLU A 78 34.66 -37.42 37.62
CA GLU A 78 34.83 -36.19 36.84
C GLU A 78 33.97 -36.18 35.57
N LEU A 79 33.94 -37.28 34.82
CA LEU A 79 33.08 -37.42 33.65
C LEU A 79 31.59 -37.33 34.03
N GLY A 80 31.18 -37.93 35.15
CA GLY A 80 29.83 -37.80 35.70
C GLY A 80 29.45 -36.35 35.99
N LYS A 81 30.35 -35.57 36.59
CA LYS A 81 30.15 -34.12 36.81
C LYS A 81 30.02 -33.34 35.49
N LYS A 82 30.85 -33.64 34.49
CA LYS A 82 30.76 -33.01 33.16
C LYS A 82 29.43 -33.31 32.47
N ILE A 83 28.98 -34.57 32.51
CA ILE A 83 27.68 -34.99 31.94
C ILE A 83 26.53 -34.21 32.59
N MET A 84 26.51 -34.13 33.93
CA MET A 84 25.48 -33.35 34.63
C MET A 84 25.48 -31.87 34.24
N ASN A 85 26.65 -31.28 34.04
CA ASN A 85 26.75 -29.89 33.60
C ASN A 85 26.23 -29.70 32.17
N TYR A 86 26.63 -30.55 31.22
CA TYR A 86 26.12 -30.48 29.85
C TYR A 86 24.61 -30.69 29.79
N GLN A 87 24.05 -31.57 30.63
CA GLN A 87 22.61 -31.78 30.66
C GLN A 87 21.84 -30.56 31.18
N LYS A 88 22.40 -29.82 32.15
CA LYS A 88 21.84 -28.53 32.58
C LYS A 88 21.89 -27.48 31.46
N GLU A 89 23.01 -27.40 30.74
CA GLU A 89 23.17 -26.47 29.63
C GLU A 89 22.20 -26.76 28.48
N ILE A 90 22.03 -28.04 28.12
CA ILE A 90 21.06 -28.48 27.12
C ILE A 90 19.63 -28.08 27.52
N ASN A 91 19.26 -28.27 28.79
CA ASN A 91 17.93 -27.89 29.28
C ASN A 91 17.71 -26.38 29.21
N LEU A 92 18.72 -25.56 29.57
CA LEU A 92 18.65 -24.11 29.47
C LEU A 92 18.51 -23.64 28.01
N LEU A 93 19.32 -24.21 27.11
CA LEU A 93 19.26 -23.91 25.68
C LEU A 93 17.91 -24.31 25.08
N SER A 94 17.36 -25.46 25.47
CA SER A 94 16.04 -25.94 25.01
C SER A 94 14.92 -24.98 25.44
N SER A 95 14.94 -24.52 26.70
CA SER A 95 13.98 -23.52 27.19
C SER A 95 14.10 -22.20 26.44
N ARG A 96 15.32 -21.72 26.19
CA ARG A 96 15.56 -20.49 25.42
C ARG A 96 15.06 -20.61 23.98
N LEU A 97 15.28 -21.77 23.35
CA LEU A 97 14.81 -22.05 22.00
C LEU A 97 13.28 -22.07 21.93
N SER A 98 12.61 -22.65 22.93
CA SER A 98 11.15 -22.61 23.03
C SER A 98 10.60 -21.19 23.13
N LEU A 99 11.21 -20.34 23.96
CA LEU A 99 10.82 -18.93 24.10
C LEU A 99 11.03 -18.17 22.79
N LEU A 100 12.17 -18.37 22.13
CA LEU A 100 12.47 -17.71 20.87
C LEU A 100 11.47 -18.10 19.77
N ASN A 101 11.07 -19.37 19.71
CA ASN A 101 10.05 -19.85 18.78
C ASN A 101 8.67 -19.22 19.05
N GLN A 102 8.32 -18.99 20.31
CA GLN A 102 7.07 -18.31 20.66
C GLN A 102 7.12 -16.85 20.22
N THR A 103 8.21 -16.12 20.54
CA THR A 103 8.40 -14.75 20.08
C THR A 103 8.34 -14.64 18.56
N LEU A 104 8.92 -15.59 17.83
CA LEU A 104 8.89 -15.59 16.37
C LEU A 104 7.46 -15.72 15.83
N LYS A 105 6.66 -16.63 16.40
CA LYS A 105 5.23 -16.74 16.03
C LYS A 105 4.43 -15.47 16.30
N ASP A 106 4.67 -14.83 17.45
CA ASP A 106 3.99 -13.58 17.79
C ASP A 106 4.39 -12.46 16.82
N LYS A 107 5.66 -12.43 16.38
CA LYS A 107 6.13 -11.47 15.37
C LYS A 107 5.55 -11.76 13.99
N ASP A 108 5.44 -13.02 13.58
CA ASP A 108 4.79 -13.38 12.32
C ASP A 108 3.32 -12.93 12.31
N PHE A 109 2.59 -13.11 13.42
CA PHE A 109 1.22 -12.61 13.56
C PHE A 109 1.14 -11.08 13.43
N GLN A 110 2.02 -10.34 14.11
CA GLN A 110 2.08 -8.88 14.00
C GLN A 110 2.38 -8.41 12.58
N ILE A 111 3.25 -9.13 11.85
CA ILE A 111 3.56 -8.82 10.45
C ILE A 111 2.33 -8.99 9.56
N GLU A 112 1.57 -10.08 9.74
CA GLU A 112 0.35 -10.30 8.95
C GLU A 112 -0.75 -9.26 9.26
N GLU A 113 -0.89 -8.84 10.52
CA GLU A 113 -1.80 -7.76 10.89
C GLU A 113 -1.41 -6.43 10.24
N LEU A 114 -0.13 -6.06 10.29
CA LEU A 114 0.39 -4.84 9.66
C LEU A 114 0.24 -4.86 8.13
N LYS A 115 0.42 -6.02 7.48
CA LYS A 115 0.17 -6.16 6.03
C LYS A 115 -1.29 -5.89 5.70
N LYS A 116 -2.21 -6.43 6.48
CA LYS A 116 -3.65 -6.20 6.28
C LYS A 116 -4.01 -4.72 6.47
N GLU A 117 -3.48 -4.08 7.51
CA GLU A 117 -3.70 -2.64 7.72
C GLU A 117 -3.14 -1.80 6.55
N LEU A 118 -1.99 -2.19 6.00
CA LEU A 118 -1.41 -1.53 4.84
C LEU A 118 -2.30 -1.68 3.60
N ASP A 119 -2.78 -2.89 3.31
CA ASP A 119 -3.69 -3.15 2.18
C ASP A 119 -4.99 -2.33 2.31
N ASP A 120 -5.57 -2.26 3.52
CA ASP A 120 -6.76 -1.45 3.79
C ASP A 120 -6.50 0.05 3.57
N LYS A 121 -5.31 0.54 3.93
CA LYS A 121 -4.89 1.93 3.72
C LYS A 121 -4.67 2.25 2.24
N ASP A 122 -4.06 1.33 1.48
CA ASP A 122 -3.86 1.48 0.04
C ASP A 122 -5.21 1.51 -0.72
N ALA A 123 -6.18 0.69 -0.31
CA ALA A 123 -7.54 0.74 -0.83
C ALA A 123 -8.21 2.11 -0.55
N GLN A 124 -8.05 2.65 0.67
CA GLN A 124 -8.57 3.97 1.03
C GLN A 124 -7.92 5.09 0.19
N ILE A 125 -6.61 5.04 -0.02
CA ILE A 125 -5.88 5.99 -0.89
C ILE A 125 -6.41 5.94 -2.32
N THR A 126 -6.64 4.75 -2.86
CA THR A 126 -7.18 4.57 -4.21
C THR A 126 -8.57 5.21 -4.37
N ILE A 127 -9.47 5.00 -3.39
CA ILE A 127 -10.80 5.62 -3.38
C ILE A 127 -10.71 7.15 -3.30
N LEU A 128 -9.84 7.67 -2.42
CA LEU A 128 -9.65 9.12 -2.27
C LEU A 128 -9.09 9.76 -3.55
N ASN A 129 -8.14 9.12 -4.21
CA ASN A 129 -7.61 9.59 -5.50
C ASN A 129 -8.70 9.66 -6.59
N GLY A 130 -9.60 8.67 -6.63
CA GLY A 130 -10.75 8.70 -7.54
C GLY A 130 -11.70 9.87 -7.26
N LYS A 131 -11.97 10.15 -5.98
CA LYS A 131 -12.79 11.33 -5.58
C LYS A 131 -12.11 12.65 -5.96
N ILE A 132 -10.81 12.78 -5.74
CA ILE A 132 -10.04 13.98 -6.12
C ILE A 132 -10.13 14.22 -7.61
N SER A 133 -9.92 13.20 -8.45
CA SER A 133 -10.01 13.32 -9.91
C SER A 133 -11.41 13.79 -10.34
N THR A 134 -12.47 13.22 -9.76
CA THR A 134 -13.85 13.64 -10.06
C THR A 134 -14.10 15.09 -9.68
N LEU A 135 -13.64 15.51 -8.49
CA LEU A 135 -13.77 16.90 -8.02
C LEU A 135 -12.98 17.88 -8.88
N GLN A 136 -11.82 17.50 -9.39
CA GLN A 136 -11.02 18.32 -10.31
C GLN A 136 -11.77 18.55 -11.63
N THR A 137 -12.32 17.49 -12.23
CA THR A 137 -13.14 17.61 -13.45
C THR A 137 -14.38 18.48 -13.21
N ASN A 138 -15.09 18.29 -12.10
CA ASN A 138 -16.25 19.12 -11.76
C ASN A 138 -15.86 20.60 -11.60
N LEU A 139 -14.71 20.88 -10.98
CA LEU A 139 -14.20 22.25 -10.83
C LEU A 139 -13.84 22.88 -12.18
N GLU A 140 -13.24 22.13 -13.10
CA GLU A 140 -12.93 22.60 -14.45
C GLU A 140 -14.20 22.90 -15.26
N ASN A 141 -15.19 22.00 -15.20
CA ASN A 141 -16.50 22.22 -15.82
C ASN A 141 -17.17 23.48 -15.26
N LEU A 142 -17.20 23.64 -13.93
CA LEU A 142 -17.81 24.82 -13.31
C LEU A 142 -17.08 26.13 -13.67
N LYS A 143 -15.76 26.09 -13.86
CA LYS A 143 -14.99 27.25 -14.33
C LYS A 143 -15.38 27.64 -15.76
N GLU A 144 -15.45 26.67 -16.68
CA GLU A 144 -15.86 26.95 -18.06
C GLU A 144 -17.32 27.37 -18.13
N TYR A 145 -18.21 26.76 -17.35
CA TYR A 145 -19.59 27.19 -17.18
C TYR A 145 -19.68 28.66 -16.78
N ASN A 146 -19.12 29.04 -15.64
CA ASN A 146 -19.20 30.41 -15.11
C ASN A 146 -18.60 31.44 -16.06
N LYS A 147 -17.47 31.11 -16.69
CA LYS A 147 -16.83 31.96 -17.70
C LYS A 147 -17.76 32.23 -18.88
N ASN A 148 -18.37 31.19 -19.44
CA ASN A 148 -19.26 31.33 -20.58
C ASN A 148 -20.57 32.03 -20.20
N VAL A 149 -21.15 31.77 -19.03
CA VAL A 149 -22.32 32.51 -18.51
C VAL A 149 -21.99 34.00 -18.38
N MET A 150 -20.85 34.35 -17.76
CA MET A 150 -20.44 35.74 -17.57
C MET A 150 -20.29 36.48 -18.92
N PHE A 151 -19.61 35.87 -19.90
CA PHE A 151 -19.52 36.46 -21.24
C PHE A 151 -20.90 36.59 -21.90
N GLY A 152 -21.72 35.54 -21.82
CA GLY A 152 -23.08 35.54 -22.35
C GLY A 152 -23.91 36.69 -21.78
N MET A 153 -23.92 36.84 -20.46
CA MET A 153 -24.64 37.91 -19.75
C MET A 153 -24.13 39.30 -20.14
N ASN A 154 -22.80 39.50 -20.22
CA ASN A 154 -22.24 40.79 -20.60
C ASN A 154 -22.73 41.24 -21.99
N PHE A 155 -22.70 40.34 -22.98
CA PHE A 155 -23.21 40.66 -24.31
C PHE A 155 -24.73 40.78 -24.34
N PHE A 156 -25.45 40.01 -23.53
CA PHE A 156 -26.90 40.13 -23.41
C PHE A 156 -27.31 41.51 -22.87
N TYR A 157 -26.64 42.01 -21.82
CA TYR A 157 -26.90 43.35 -21.29
C TYR A 157 -26.56 44.45 -22.30
N LEU A 158 -25.41 44.37 -22.98
CA LEU A 158 -25.08 45.32 -24.05
C LEU A 158 -26.15 45.35 -25.16
N ALA A 159 -26.75 44.20 -25.48
CA ALA A 159 -27.84 44.12 -26.45
C ALA A 159 -29.11 44.82 -25.95
N LEU A 160 -29.43 44.70 -24.66
CA LEU A 160 -30.57 45.38 -24.04
C LEU A 160 -30.37 46.90 -23.99
N ASP A 161 -29.18 47.37 -23.61
CA ASP A 161 -28.86 48.79 -23.54
C ASP A 161 -29.00 49.45 -24.93
N LEU A 162 -28.47 48.81 -25.98
CA LEU A 162 -28.58 49.32 -27.35
C LEU A 162 -30.01 49.26 -27.89
N ARG A 163 -30.78 48.24 -27.52
CA ARG A 163 -32.21 48.19 -27.82
C ARG A 163 -32.92 49.39 -27.23
N ASP A 164 -32.70 49.65 -25.94
CA ASP A 164 -33.40 50.71 -25.22
C ASP A 164 -32.97 52.09 -25.73
N ALA A 165 -31.69 52.26 -26.09
CA ALA A 165 -31.20 53.46 -26.76
C ALA A 165 -31.88 53.69 -28.12
N GLY A 166 -31.98 52.64 -28.95
CA GLY A 166 -32.65 52.71 -30.24
C GLY A 166 -34.16 52.99 -30.15
N ILE A 167 -34.81 52.65 -29.03
CA ILE A 167 -36.21 52.99 -28.78
C ILE A 167 -36.33 54.44 -28.32
N VAL A 168 -35.76 54.77 -27.15
CA VAL A 168 -36.03 56.01 -26.42
C VAL A 168 -35.42 57.24 -27.09
N TYR A 169 -34.19 57.12 -27.59
CA TYR A 169 -33.46 58.29 -28.09
C TYR A 169 -33.63 58.52 -29.59
N GLU A 170 -34.23 57.58 -30.31
CA GLU A 170 -34.17 57.56 -31.78
C GLU A 170 -35.50 57.24 -32.45
N ILE A 171 -36.16 56.12 -32.14
CA ILE A 171 -37.51 55.87 -32.72
C ILE A 171 -38.51 56.90 -32.23
N ASP A 172 -38.64 57.11 -30.91
CA ASP A 172 -39.62 58.04 -30.36
C ASP A 172 -39.36 59.50 -30.85
N VAL A 173 -38.09 59.84 -31.04
CA VAL A 173 -37.67 61.13 -31.60
C VAL A 173 -37.97 61.21 -33.10
N GLY A 174 -37.69 60.14 -33.85
CA GLY A 174 -38.01 60.01 -35.27
C GLY A 174 -39.51 60.13 -35.54
N ASP A 175 -40.33 59.44 -34.75
CA ASP A 175 -41.79 59.51 -34.77
C ASP A 175 -42.27 60.95 -34.50
N THR A 176 -41.64 61.66 -33.57
CA THR A 176 -41.95 63.06 -33.26
C THR A 176 -41.71 63.98 -34.46
N TYR A 177 -40.54 63.88 -35.11
CA TYR A 177 -40.25 64.67 -36.32
C TYR A 177 -41.15 64.27 -37.49
N TYR A 178 -41.42 62.98 -37.65
CA TYR A 178 -42.30 62.44 -38.69
C TYR A 178 -43.71 63.03 -38.57
N ASN A 179 -44.28 63.05 -37.36
CA ASN A 179 -45.61 63.60 -37.09
C ASN A 179 -45.69 65.12 -37.30
N ASN A 180 -44.55 65.82 -37.22
CA ASN A 180 -44.43 67.25 -37.52
C ASN A 180 -44.17 67.53 -39.01
N ASN A 181 -44.17 66.51 -39.87
CA ASN A 181 -43.80 66.58 -41.29
C ASN A 181 -42.35 67.03 -41.55
N ASP A 182 -41.46 66.90 -40.56
CA ASP A 182 -40.03 67.15 -40.72
C ASP A 182 -39.31 65.84 -41.10
N PHE A 183 -39.48 65.47 -42.37
CA PHE A 183 -39.02 64.17 -42.87
C PHE A 183 -37.49 64.06 -42.94
N TYR A 184 -36.75 65.17 -43.04
CA TYR A 184 -35.29 65.13 -43.03
C TYR A 184 -34.74 64.71 -41.66
N ASN A 185 -35.23 65.35 -40.58
CA ASN A 185 -34.82 64.97 -39.24
C ASN A 185 -35.37 63.59 -38.86
N ALA A 186 -36.61 63.26 -39.24
CA ALA A 186 -37.17 61.93 -39.01
C ALA A 186 -36.29 60.83 -39.64
N SER A 187 -35.90 60.99 -40.92
CA SER A 187 -35.00 60.05 -41.62
C SER A 187 -33.68 59.86 -40.87
N TYR A 188 -33.06 60.95 -40.40
CA TYR A 188 -31.82 60.90 -39.64
C TYR A 188 -31.95 60.05 -38.36
N TYR A 189 -32.97 60.29 -37.53
CA TYR A 189 -33.16 59.52 -36.30
C TYR A 189 -33.53 58.06 -36.56
N TYR A 190 -34.30 57.77 -37.62
CA TYR A 190 -34.55 56.38 -38.03
C TYR A 190 -33.27 55.67 -38.51
N ALA A 191 -32.33 56.37 -39.14
CA ALA A 191 -31.03 55.81 -39.51
C ALA A 191 -30.19 55.44 -38.28
N LEU A 192 -30.20 56.28 -37.24
CA LEU A 192 -29.53 55.98 -35.98
C LEU A 192 -30.16 54.76 -35.27
N ALA A 193 -31.49 54.74 -35.17
CA ALA A 193 -32.25 53.62 -34.61
C ALA A 193 -31.87 52.29 -35.26
N ARG A 194 -31.81 52.28 -36.59
CA ARG A 194 -31.40 51.12 -37.37
C ARG A 194 -30.02 50.61 -36.96
N ASP A 195 -29.04 51.49 -36.80
CA ASP A 195 -27.66 51.09 -36.48
C ASP A 195 -27.55 50.53 -35.06
N HIS A 196 -28.30 51.08 -34.10
CA HIS A 196 -28.44 50.50 -32.76
C HIS A 196 -29.11 49.13 -32.79
N TYR A 197 -30.20 48.94 -33.53
CA TYR A 197 -30.85 47.63 -33.64
C TYR A 197 -29.97 46.58 -34.36
N SER A 198 -29.18 47.00 -35.35
CA SER A 198 -28.17 46.13 -35.98
C SER A 198 -27.14 45.65 -34.96
N SER A 199 -26.63 46.56 -34.13
CA SER A 199 -25.65 46.25 -33.08
C SER A 199 -26.25 45.36 -31.98
N ALA A 200 -27.45 45.70 -31.49
CA ALA A 200 -28.17 44.91 -30.50
C ALA A 200 -28.41 43.47 -30.97
N LYS A 201 -28.82 43.29 -32.23
CA LYS A 201 -28.97 41.96 -32.85
C LYS A 201 -27.66 41.18 -32.79
N GLN A 202 -26.53 41.78 -33.17
CA GLN A 202 -25.23 41.11 -33.16
C GLN A 202 -24.85 40.67 -31.74
N TYR A 203 -25.06 41.53 -30.74
CA TYR A 203 -24.75 41.18 -29.35
C TYR A 203 -25.64 40.07 -28.79
N PHE A 204 -26.94 40.03 -29.13
CA PHE A 204 -27.78 38.89 -28.80
C PHE A 204 -27.27 37.58 -29.43
N MET A 205 -26.82 37.61 -30.70
CA MET A 205 -26.24 36.43 -31.35
C MET A 205 -24.92 35.97 -30.70
N ILE A 206 -24.11 36.92 -30.21
CA ILE A 206 -22.87 36.59 -29.49
C ILE A 206 -23.23 35.99 -28.12
N ALA A 207 -24.17 36.59 -27.39
CA ALA A 207 -24.66 36.07 -26.12
C ALA A 207 -25.17 34.62 -26.25
N GLU A 208 -25.98 34.34 -27.29
CA GLU A 208 -26.46 32.98 -27.60
C GLU A 208 -25.31 31.99 -27.72
N LYS A 209 -24.24 32.34 -28.46
CA LYS A 209 -23.08 31.45 -28.65
C LYS A 209 -22.40 31.11 -27.32
N TYR A 210 -22.29 32.08 -26.42
CA TYR A 210 -21.69 31.84 -25.10
C TYR A 210 -22.61 31.02 -24.21
N PHE A 211 -23.92 31.26 -24.21
CA PHE A 211 -24.85 30.43 -23.44
C PHE A 211 -24.90 28.98 -23.96
N ARG A 212 -24.78 28.75 -25.28
CA ARG A 212 -24.63 27.39 -25.82
C ARG A 212 -23.38 26.69 -25.32
N LYS A 213 -22.24 27.39 -25.26
CA LYS A 213 -21.01 26.84 -24.66
C LYS A 213 -21.18 26.58 -23.17
N ALA A 214 -21.88 27.46 -22.44
CA ALA A 214 -22.16 27.26 -21.03
C ALA A 214 -22.99 25.98 -20.82
N LYS A 215 -23.97 25.70 -21.69
CA LYS A 215 -24.82 24.52 -21.60
C LYS A 215 -24.04 23.20 -21.55
N ASP A 216 -22.94 23.09 -22.30
CA ASP A 216 -22.11 21.88 -22.34
C ASP A 216 -21.45 21.56 -20.99
N TYR A 217 -21.36 22.55 -20.09
CA TYR A 217 -20.75 22.45 -18.76
C TYR A 217 -21.73 22.74 -17.61
N ALA A 218 -23.02 22.93 -17.91
CA ALA A 218 -24.00 23.36 -16.94
C ALA A 218 -24.25 22.27 -15.87
N PRO A 219 -24.32 22.64 -14.58
CA PRO A 219 -24.88 21.76 -13.56
C PRO A 219 -26.31 21.34 -13.94
N ASP A 220 -26.70 20.13 -13.54
CA ASP A 220 -28.01 19.56 -13.88
C ASP A 220 -29.18 20.45 -13.44
N ASP A 221 -29.05 21.13 -12.29
CA ASP A 221 -30.04 22.06 -11.73
C ASP A 221 -30.08 23.43 -12.42
N GLU A 222 -29.09 23.76 -13.25
CA GLU A 222 -29.02 25.03 -13.98
C GLU A 222 -29.20 24.87 -15.50
N ALA A 223 -29.33 23.63 -16.01
CA ALA A 223 -29.48 23.36 -17.44
C ALA A 223 -30.70 24.06 -18.07
N GLU A 224 -31.84 24.07 -17.36
CA GLU A 224 -33.07 24.75 -17.81
C GLU A 224 -32.92 26.28 -17.84
N LEU A 225 -32.22 26.85 -16.85
CA LEU A 225 -31.92 28.28 -16.82
C LEU A 225 -31.13 28.70 -18.06
N ILE A 226 -30.08 27.95 -18.41
CA ILE A 226 -29.27 28.25 -19.60
C ILE A 226 -30.08 28.12 -20.88
N ASP A 227 -30.98 27.14 -20.96
CA ASP A 227 -31.88 27.03 -22.11
C ASP A 227 -32.78 28.25 -22.25
N ASN A 228 -33.30 28.78 -21.13
CA ASN A 228 -34.07 30.02 -21.15
C ASN A 228 -33.23 31.22 -21.63
N PHE A 229 -31.97 31.35 -21.18
CA PHE A 229 -31.05 32.38 -21.69
C PHE A 229 -30.78 32.25 -23.19
N ILE A 230 -30.57 31.03 -23.69
CA ILE A 230 -30.40 30.76 -25.13
C ILE A 230 -31.64 31.21 -25.90
N GLN A 231 -32.83 30.82 -25.46
CA GLN A 231 -34.07 31.19 -26.13
C GLN A 231 -34.33 32.70 -26.09
N ALA A 232 -34.10 33.35 -24.94
CA ALA A 232 -34.19 34.80 -24.82
C ALA A 232 -33.24 35.48 -25.81
N ALA A 233 -31.99 35.05 -25.91
CA ALA A 233 -31.03 35.62 -26.86
C ALA A 233 -31.48 35.43 -28.34
N ILE A 234 -31.99 34.25 -28.70
CA ILE A 234 -32.51 33.97 -30.04
C ILE A 234 -33.67 34.90 -30.40
N TYR A 235 -34.67 35.00 -29.52
CA TYR A 235 -35.85 35.82 -29.77
C TYR A 235 -35.54 37.32 -29.70
N GLY A 236 -34.62 37.73 -28.83
CA GLY A 236 -34.06 39.08 -28.80
C GLY A 236 -33.41 39.45 -30.13
N ALA A 237 -32.54 38.61 -30.67
CA ALA A 237 -31.91 38.84 -31.97
C ALA A 237 -32.94 38.96 -33.12
N LYS A 238 -33.98 38.11 -33.12
CA LYS A 238 -35.05 38.16 -34.12
C LYS A 238 -35.90 39.43 -34.00
N ALA A 239 -36.26 39.83 -32.78
CA ALA A 239 -36.98 41.07 -32.51
C ALA A 239 -36.16 42.29 -32.98
N MET A 240 -34.86 42.34 -32.67
CA MET A 240 -33.98 43.43 -33.10
C MET A 240 -33.81 43.47 -34.62
N ASN A 241 -33.76 42.31 -35.28
CA ASN A 241 -33.76 42.25 -36.74
C ASN A 241 -35.05 42.82 -37.35
N ALA A 242 -36.21 42.58 -36.74
CA ALA A 242 -37.45 43.19 -37.19
C ALA A 242 -37.44 44.72 -36.99
N ARG A 243 -36.99 45.20 -35.82
CA ARG A 243 -36.84 46.64 -35.52
C ARG A 243 -35.85 47.35 -36.44
N TYR A 244 -34.76 46.70 -36.81
CA TYR A 244 -33.83 47.18 -37.83
C TYR A 244 -34.57 47.51 -39.14
N TYR A 245 -35.42 46.59 -39.62
CA TYR A 245 -36.18 46.82 -40.86
C TYR A 245 -37.31 47.84 -40.68
N VAL A 246 -37.94 47.93 -39.51
CA VAL A 246 -38.88 49.02 -39.20
C VAL A 246 -38.19 50.36 -39.38
N ALA A 247 -37.05 50.56 -38.71
CA ALA A 247 -36.29 51.80 -38.77
C ALA A 247 -35.81 52.10 -40.20
N GLU A 248 -35.26 51.10 -40.92
CA GLU A 248 -34.82 51.29 -42.30
C GLU A 248 -35.97 51.63 -43.26
N TYR A 249 -37.15 51.03 -43.11
CA TYR A 249 -38.30 51.35 -43.95
C TYR A 249 -38.90 52.72 -43.60
N MET A 250 -38.97 53.09 -42.32
CA MET A 250 -39.40 54.44 -41.92
C MET A 250 -38.43 55.51 -42.41
N ARG A 251 -37.12 55.26 -42.38
CA ARG A 251 -36.09 56.11 -42.99
C ARG A 251 -36.36 56.32 -44.49
N MET A 252 -36.52 55.23 -45.24
CA MET A 252 -36.82 55.29 -46.68
C MET A 252 -38.12 56.04 -46.97
N ALA A 253 -39.18 55.81 -46.17
CA ALA A 253 -40.45 56.51 -46.30
C ALA A 253 -40.26 58.03 -46.16
N CYS A 254 -39.52 58.46 -45.14
CA CYS A 254 -39.19 59.87 -44.92
C CYS A 254 -38.41 60.47 -46.10
N GLU A 255 -37.46 59.74 -46.67
CA GLU A 255 -36.70 60.21 -47.84
C GLU A 255 -37.58 60.43 -49.07
N TYR A 256 -38.57 59.57 -49.30
CA TYR A 256 -39.56 59.74 -50.38
C TYR A 256 -40.53 60.88 -50.10
N TYR A 257 -41.04 61.01 -48.87
CA TYR A 257 -41.92 62.12 -48.49
C TYR A 257 -41.21 63.48 -48.60
N ALA A 258 -39.93 63.56 -48.22
CA ALA A 258 -39.12 64.77 -48.39
C ALA A 258 -38.96 65.19 -49.87
N GLN A 259 -39.06 64.23 -50.80
CA GLN A 259 -39.00 64.46 -52.25
C GLN A 259 -40.39 64.68 -52.88
N GLY A 260 -41.47 64.60 -52.08
CA GLY A 260 -42.86 64.71 -52.56
C GLY A 260 -43.43 63.44 -53.21
N ASP A 261 -42.74 62.30 -53.10
CA ASP A 261 -43.19 61.01 -53.63
C ASP A 261 -43.97 60.23 -52.56
N TYR A 262 -45.21 60.65 -52.32
CA TYR A 262 -46.05 60.08 -51.27
C TYR A 262 -46.43 58.62 -51.53
N GLU A 263 -46.60 58.21 -52.79
CA GLU A 263 -46.98 56.84 -53.13
C GLU A 263 -45.90 55.84 -52.71
N ASN A 264 -44.62 56.15 -52.98
CA ASN A 264 -43.53 55.28 -52.54
C ASN A 264 -43.29 55.40 -51.03
N GLY A 265 -43.47 56.59 -50.45
CA GLY A 265 -43.46 56.77 -48.99
C GLY A 265 -44.44 55.82 -48.29
N ASP A 266 -45.70 55.81 -48.72
CA ASP A 266 -46.77 54.98 -48.14
C ASP A 266 -46.46 53.48 -48.27
N LYS A 267 -45.89 53.03 -49.41
CA LYS A 267 -45.45 51.65 -49.59
C LYS A 267 -44.39 51.24 -48.57
N TYR A 268 -43.47 52.14 -48.21
CA TYR A 268 -42.46 51.83 -47.20
C TYR A 268 -43.03 51.84 -45.77
N VAL A 269 -44.00 52.71 -45.47
CA VAL A 269 -44.75 52.67 -44.21
C VAL A 269 -45.50 51.34 -44.06
N GLU A 270 -46.14 50.83 -45.12
CA GLU A 270 -46.82 49.52 -45.08
C GLU A 270 -45.84 48.37 -44.79
N LYS A 271 -44.65 48.40 -45.40
CA LYS A 271 -43.58 47.44 -45.09
C LYS A 271 -43.10 47.55 -43.64
N ALA A 272 -42.97 48.76 -43.10
CA ALA A 272 -42.63 48.98 -41.70
C ALA A 272 -43.69 48.38 -40.77
N ASN A 273 -44.98 48.62 -41.04
CA ASN A 273 -46.10 48.06 -40.28
C ASN A 273 -46.08 46.53 -40.25
N THR A 274 -45.77 45.89 -41.38
CA THR A 274 -45.57 44.43 -41.43
C THR A 274 -44.46 43.97 -40.49
N LYS A 275 -43.35 44.70 -40.42
CA LYS A 275 -42.22 44.39 -39.55
C LYS A 275 -42.49 44.68 -38.07
N ILE A 276 -43.39 45.61 -37.75
CA ILE A 276 -43.85 45.83 -36.37
C ILE A 276 -44.60 44.59 -35.85
N HIS A 277 -45.45 43.97 -36.66
CA HIS A 277 -46.13 42.72 -36.28
C HIS A 277 -45.14 41.57 -36.04
N GLU A 278 -44.13 41.45 -36.90
CA GLU A 278 -43.04 40.48 -36.73
C GLU A 278 -42.24 40.74 -35.43
N TYR A 279 -41.91 42.02 -35.16
CA TYR A 279 -41.25 42.42 -33.91
C TYR A 279 -42.05 42.00 -32.69
N ASN A 280 -43.35 42.35 -32.62
CA ASN A 280 -44.19 42.02 -31.47
C ASN A 280 -44.24 40.50 -31.24
N THR A 281 -44.38 39.71 -32.31
CA THR A 281 -44.40 38.24 -32.22
C THR A 281 -43.13 37.66 -31.59
N TYR A 282 -41.95 38.19 -31.94
CA TYR A 282 -40.69 37.73 -31.35
C TYR A 282 -40.43 38.33 -29.98
N TYR A 283 -40.84 39.58 -29.76
CA TYR A 283 -40.68 40.26 -28.49
C TYR A 283 -41.52 39.60 -27.38
N ASP A 284 -42.76 39.20 -27.69
CA ASP A 284 -43.60 38.47 -26.73
C ASP A 284 -42.92 37.17 -26.27
N LYS A 285 -42.30 36.44 -27.19
CA LYS A 285 -41.52 35.23 -26.85
C LYS A 285 -40.27 35.57 -26.04
N PHE A 286 -39.55 36.62 -26.42
CA PHE A 286 -38.41 37.11 -25.63
C PHE A 286 -38.83 37.41 -24.18
N VAL A 287 -39.94 38.12 -23.97
CA VAL A 287 -40.48 38.46 -22.65
C VAL A 287 -40.83 37.21 -21.84
N VAL A 288 -41.39 36.18 -22.47
CA VAL A 288 -41.68 34.90 -21.78
C VAL A 288 -40.41 34.26 -21.23
N TYR A 289 -39.35 34.16 -22.04
CA TYR A 289 -38.10 33.55 -21.57
C TYR A 289 -37.34 34.45 -20.58
N ALA A 290 -37.38 35.77 -20.77
CA ALA A 290 -36.86 36.73 -19.80
C ALA A 290 -37.55 36.57 -18.44
N LYS A 291 -38.88 36.38 -18.44
CA LYS A 291 -39.62 36.11 -17.22
C LYS A 291 -39.21 34.79 -16.55
N PHE A 292 -39.00 33.71 -17.30
CA PHE A 292 -38.50 32.46 -16.70
C PHE A 292 -37.13 32.62 -16.05
N ILE A 293 -36.26 33.45 -16.63
CA ILE A 293 -34.97 33.81 -16.03
C ILE A 293 -35.18 34.61 -14.74
N ASP A 294 -36.01 35.64 -14.77
CA ASP A 294 -36.31 36.47 -13.60
C ASP A 294 -36.94 35.66 -12.45
N ASP A 295 -37.90 34.78 -12.78
CA ASP A 295 -38.56 33.90 -11.81
C ASP A 295 -37.55 32.93 -11.17
N TYR A 296 -36.54 32.44 -11.91
CA TYR A 296 -35.49 31.60 -11.35
C TYR A 296 -34.66 32.33 -10.28
N PHE A 297 -34.30 33.59 -10.53
CA PHE A 297 -33.53 34.40 -9.57
C PHE A 297 -34.38 34.98 -8.44
N GLY A 298 -35.67 35.22 -8.66
CA GLY A 298 -36.59 35.72 -7.64
C GLY A 298 -37.08 34.65 -6.64
N ASN A 299 -36.96 33.37 -6.98
CA ASN A 299 -37.35 32.23 -6.13
C ASN A 299 -36.18 31.57 -5.37
N LYS A 300 -34.94 32.05 -5.53
CA LYS A 300 -33.76 31.67 -4.73
C LYS A 300 -33.53 32.66 -3.60
#